data_AF-A0A8D2PA19-F1
#
_entry.id   AF-A0A8D2PA19-F1
#
_cell.length_a   1.000
_cell.length_b   1.000
_cell.length_c   1.000
_cell.angle_alpha   90.00
_cell.angle_beta   90.00
_cell.angle_gamma   90.00
#
_symmetry.space_group_name_H-M   'P 1'
#
loop_
_entity.id
_entity.type
_entity.pdbx_description
1 polymer ?
#
loop_
_entity_poly.entity_id
_entity_poly.type
_entity_poly.pdbx_seq_one_letter_code
_entity_poly.pdbx_strand_id
1 'polypeptide(L)'
;MNYVGQLAESVLGTMKELYQDLNSATLSGSIDVVVVRQPDNSFKCSPFHVRFGKLGVLRSKEKVVDIEINGEPVDLHMKLGDNGEAFFVEESEEYEVGYKEVLHVSVLV
;
A
#
# COMPACT_ATOMS: atom_id res chain seq x y z
N MET A 1 -4.16 -35.89 -25.66
CA MET A 1 -3.08 -35.21 -24.91
C MET A 1 -3.13 -33.73 -25.27
N ASN A 2 -3.80 -32.90 -24.47
CA ASN A 2 -3.99 -31.46 -24.73
C ASN A 2 -3.11 -30.59 -23.82
N TYR A 3 -1.99 -31.15 -23.33
CA TYR A 3 -1.10 -30.48 -22.38
C TYR A 3 -0.49 -29.20 -22.94
N VAL A 4 -0.11 -29.19 -24.21
CA VAL A 4 0.47 -27.99 -24.86
C VAL A 4 -0.55 -26.86 -24.96
N GLY A 5 -1.83 -27.19 -25.24
CA GLY A 5 -2.92 -26.21 -25.30
C GLY A 5 -3.24 -25.62 -23.92
N GLN A 6 -3.35 -26.46 -22.90
CA GLN A 6 -3.59 -26.03 -21.52
C GLN A 6 -2.44 -25.17 -20.97
N LEU A 7 -1.20 -25.51 -21.30
CA LEU A 7 -0.03 -24.74 -20.88
C LEU A 7 0.02 -23.37 -21.58
N ALA A 8 -0.30 -23.31 -22.88
CA ALA A 8 -0.37 -22.06 -23.62
C ALA A 8 -1.48 -21.14 -23.10
N GLU A 9 -2.67 -21.67 -22.81
CA GLU A 9 -3.77 -20.91 -22.21
C GLU A 9 -3.40 -20.34 -20.84
N SER A 10 -2.75 -21.14 -19.99
CA SER A 10 -2.29 -20.69 -18.67
C SER A 10 -1.27 -19.57 -18.77
N VAL A 11 -0.26 -19.70 -19.62
CA VAL A 11 0.79 -18.67 -19.78
C VAL A 11 0.23 -17.37 -20.35
N LEU A 12 -0.67 -17.46 -21.35
CA LEU A 12 -1.34 -16.29 -21.92
C LEU A 12 -2.24 -15.59 -20.91
N GLY A 13 -2.95 -16.34 -20.07
CA GLY A 13 -3.75 -15.81 -18.96
C GLY A 13 -2.89 -15.01 -17.98
N THR A 14 -1.79 -15.58 -17.50
CA THR A 14 -0.87 -14.93 -16.56
C THR A 14 -0.27 -13.65 -17.15
N MET A 15 0.10 -13.63 -18.43
CA MET A 15 0.63 -12.40 -19.06
C MET A 15 -0.43 -11.31 -19.21
N LYS A 16 -1.67 -11.69 -19.49
CA LYS A 16 -2.80 -10.73 -19.54
C LYS A 16 -3.07 -10.13 -18.17
N GLU A 17 -3.00 -10.92 -17.11
CA GLU A 17 -3.11 -10.45 -15.73
C GLU A 17 -1.96 -9.48 -15.37
N LEU A 18 -0.72 -9.84 -15.69
CA LEU A 18 0.45 -8.97 -15.48
C LEU A 18 0.31 -7.63 -16.23
N TYR A 19 -0.17 -7.65 -17.48
CA TYR A 19 -0.36 -6.43 -18.26
C TYR A 19 -1.51 -5.56 -17.72
N GLN A 20 -2.59 -6.19 -17.24
CA GLN A 20 -3.66 -5.48 -16.55
C GLN A 20 -3.19 -4.85 -15.24
N ASP A 21 -2.30 -5.51 -14.52
CA ASP A 21 -1.70 -5.00 -13.28
C ASP A 21 -0.62 -3.92 -13.53
N LEU A 22 -0.13 -3.79 -14.76
CA LEU A 22 0.76 -2.72 -15.23
C LEU A 22 0.02 -1.48 -15.76
N ASN A 23 -1.31 -1.42 -15.67
CA ASN A 23 -2.05 -0.24 -16.08
C ASN A 23 -1.66 0.97 -15.18
N SER A 24 -1.72 2.19 -15.72
CA SER A 24 -1.35 3.40 -14.95
C SER A 24 -2.22 3.60 -13.70
N ALA A 25 -3.44 3.07 -13.68
CA ALA A 25 -4.34 3.12 -12.54
C ALA A 25 -4.02 2.06 -11.46
N THR A 26 -2.96 1.26 -11.64
CA THR A 26 -2.43 0.28 -10.67
C THR A 26 -0.95 0.48 -10.39
N LEU A 27 -0.38 1.63 -10.75
CA LEU A 27 0.97 2.06 -10.34
C LEU A 27 0.99 2.54 -8.88
N SER A 28 2.16 2.47 -8.26
CA SER A 28 2.38 3.05 -6.92
C SER A 28 2.34 4.58 -6.98
N GLY A 29 1.79 5.22 -5.96
CA GLY A 29 1.75 6.67 -5.85
C GLY A 29 1.10 7.15 -4.56
N SER A 30 1.22 8.45 -4.30
CA SER A 30 0.59 9.14 -3.18
C SER A 30 0.02 10.47 -3.65
N ILE A 31 -0.94 11.01 -2.89
CA ILE A 31 -1.40 12.38 -3.06
C ILE A 31 -0.69 13.31 -2.07
N ASP A 32 -0.61 14.58 -2.41
CA ASP A 32 -0.12 15.61 -1.49
C ASP A 32 -1.07 15.75 -0.30
N VAL A 33 -0.50 15.90 0.89
CA VAL A 33 -1.25 16.17 2.12
C VAL A 33 -0.97 17.59 2.59
N VAL A 34 -2.04 18.34 2.85
CA VAL A 34 -1.95 19.68 3.45
C VAL A 34 -2.42 19.59 4.90
N VAL A 35 -1.60 20.09 5.83
CA VAL A 35 -1.89 20.12 7.27
C VAL A 35 -2.05 21.57 7.72
N VAL A 36 -3.10 21.87 8.48
CA VAL A 36 -3.40 23.21 8.99
C VAL A 36 -3.63 23.16 10.50
N ARG A 37 -2.90 24.03 11.22
CA ARG A 37 -3.08 24.26 12.66
C ARG A 37 -4.34 25.07 12.92
N GLN A 38 -5.21 24.58 13.79
CA GLN A 38 -6.47 25.19 14.17
C GLN A 38 -6.29 26.15 15.36
N PRO A 39 -7.26 27.05 15.64
CA PRO A 39 -7.18 28.00 16.76
C PRO A 39 -7.06 27.34 18.15
N ASP A 40 -7.57 26.13 18.31
CA ASP A 40 -7.48 25.32 19.53
C ASP A 40 -6.14 24.56 19.67
N ASN A 41 -5.19 24.82 18.77
CA ASN A 41 -3.91 24.13 18.62
C ASN A 41 -3.99 22.69 18.07
N SER A 42 -5.17 22.20 17.69
CA SER A 42 -5.30 20.92 16.98
C SER A 42 -4.80 21.03 15.53
N PHE A 43 -4.56 19.90 14.89
CA PHE A 43 -4.20 19.83 13.48
C PHE A 43 -5.31 19.14 12.69
N LYS A 44 -5.61 19.66 11.52
CA LYS A 44 -6.48 19.01 10.53
C LYS A 44 -5.73 18.89 9.22
N CYS A 45 -5.98 17.80 8.51
CA CYS A 45 -5.33 17.55 7.22
C CYS A 45 -6.34 17.19 6.14
N SER A 46 -5.92 17.31 4.89
CA SER A 46 -6.55 16.61 3.77
C SER A 46 -6.39 15.10 3.95
N PRO A 47 -7.24 14.27 3.31
CA PRO A 47 -7.11 12.82 3.40
C PRO A 47 -5.70 12.33 3.03
N PHE A 48 -5.21 11.32 3.73
CA PHE A 48 -4.04 10.56 3.33
C PHE A 48 -4.47 9.48 2.33
N HIS A 49 -3.87 9.48 1.14
CA HIS A 49 -4.07 8.42 0.17
C HIS A 49 -2.73 7.99 -0.41
N VAL A 50 -2.34 6.75 -0.10
CA VAL A 50 -1.18 6.08 -0.66
C VAL A 50 -1.65 4.78 -1.29
N ARG A 51 -1.10 4.48 -2.45
CA ARG A 51 -1.36 3.26 -3.18
C ARG A 51 -0.06 2.59 -3.58
N PHE A 52 0.01 1.29 -3.35
CA PHE A 52 1.07 0.42 -3.82
C PHE A 52 0.59 -0.37 -5.03
N GLY A 53 1.39 -0.38 -6.09
CA GLY A 53 1.07 -1.13 -7.29
C GLY A 53 1.14 -2.64 -7.05
N LYS A 54 0.25 -3.40 -7.71
CA LYS A 54 0.01 -4.83 -7.46
C LYS A 54 1.26 -5.71 -7.53
N LEU A 55 2.22 -5.38 -8.40
CA LEU A 55 3.47 -6.14 -8.52
C LEU A 55 4.32 -6.11 -7.24
N GLY A 56 4.25 -5.04 -6.44
CA GLY A 56 4.95 -4.94 -5.16
C GLY A 56 4.20 -5.58 -3.97
N VAL A 57 2.93 -5.95 -4.18
CA VAL A 57 2.00 -6.34 -3.10
C VAL A 57 1.26 -7.64 -3.36
N LEU A 58 1.84 -8.53 -4.18
CA LEU A 58 1.26 -9.84 -4.56
C LEU A 58 0.88 -10.76 -3.37
N ARG A 59 1.23 -10.39 -2.13
CA ARG A 59 0.75 -10.99 -0.87
C ARG A 59 0.41 -9.89 0.15
N SER A 60 -0.73 -9.22 -0.06
CA SER A 60 -1.19 -8.09 0.76
C SER A 60 -1.60 -8.44 2.19
N LYS A 61 -2.06 -9.68 2.43
CA LYS A 61 -2.85 -10.06 3.61
C LYS A 61 -2.23 -9.79 5.00
N GLU A 62 -0.95 -9.44 5.09
CA GLU A 62 -0.29 -9.21 6.38
C GLU A 62 0.76 -8.09 6.32
N LYS A 63 0.72 -7.20 5.32
CA LYS A 63 1.72 -6.13 5.21
C LYS A 63 1.36 -4.92 6.06
N VAL A 64 2.34 -4.49 6.85
CA VAL A 64 2.32 -3.22 7.58
C VAL A 64 3.02 -2.18 6.72
N VAL A 65 2.54 -0.95 6.77
CA VAL A 65 3.18 0.19 6.11
C VAL A 65 3.74 1.10 7.20
N ASP A 66 5.07 1.28 7.17
CA ASP A 66 5.78 2.19 8.06
C ASP A 66 5.89 3.57 7.44
N ILE A 67 5.94 4.59 8.30
CA ILE A 67 5.95 5.99 7.92
C ILE A 67 7.22 6.66 8.47
N GLU A 68 7.87 7.43 7.61
CA GLU A 68 8.89 8.40 7.99
C GLU A 68 8.44 9.81 7.66
N ILE A 69 8.75 10.76 8.52
CA ILE A 69 8.54 12.19 8.29
C ILE A 69 9.89 12.88 8.30
N ASN A 70 10.25 13.52 7.19
CA ASN A 70 11.56 14.17 7.01
C ASN A 70 12.75 13.24 7.27
N GLY A 71 12.59 11.95 6.95
CA GLY A 71 13.62 10.91 7.14
C GLY A 71 13.67 10.31 8.54
N GLU A 72 12.80 10.75 9.45
CA GLU A 72 12.72 10.21 10.82
C GLU A 72 11.51 9.27 10.95
N PRO A 73 11.68 8.03 11.45
CA PRO A 73 10.58 7.10 11.64
C PRO A 73 9.63 7.59 12.72
N VAL A 74 8.34 7.32 12.54
CA VAL A 74 7.30 7.65 13.51
C VAL A 74 6.58 6.39 14.00
N ASP A 75 6.07 6.44 15.23
CA ASP A 75 5.25 5.39 15.84
C ASP A 75 3.81 5.46 15.31
N LEU A 76 3.67 5.36 13.98
CA LEU A 76 2.42 5.36 13.26
C LEU A 76 2.52 4.35 12.11
N HIS A 77 1.55 3.45 12.06
CA HIS A 77 1.49 2.41 11.05
C HIS A 77 0.18 2.46 10.27
N MET A 78 0.23 2.05 9.00
CA MET A 78 -0.96 1.80 8.18
C MET A 78 -1.06 0.31 7.86
N LYS A 79 -2.28 -0.15 7.55
CA LYS A 79 -2.49 -1.48 6.96
C LYS A 79 -2.62 -1.35 5.45
N LEU A 80 -2.14 -2.38 4.76
CA LEU A 80 -2.30 -2.52 3.33
C LEU A 80 -3.57 -3.33 3.00
N GLY A 81 -4.44 -2.76 2.18
CA GLY A 81 -5.59 -3.43 1.60
C GLY A 81 -5.24 -4.27 0.37
N ASP A 82 -6.16 -5.15 -0.02
CA ASP A 82 -5.96 -6.09 -1.13
C ASP A 82 -5.86 -5.41 -2.51
N ASN A 83 -6.30 -4.16 -2.66
CA ASN A 83 -6.17 -3.39 -3.91
C ASN A 83 -4.96 -2.44 -3.90
N GLY A 84 -4.11 -2.54 -2.88
CA GLY A 84 -2.89 -1.76 -2.71
C GLY A 84 -3.08 -0.43 -1.99
N GLU A 85 -4.29 -0.08 -1.56
CA GLU A 85 -4.56 1.09 -0.72
C GLU A 85 -3.99 0.93 0.68
N ALA A 86 -3.32 1.94 1.20
CA ALA A 86 -2.94 2.00 2.60
C ALA A 86 -3.94 2.84 3.39
N PHE A 87 -4.31 2.40 4.59
CA PHE A 87 -5.20 3.14 5.48
C PHE A 87 -4.78 3.02 6.94
N PHE A 88 -5.00 4.09 7.71
CA PHE A 88 -4.80 4.07 9.15
C PHE A 88 -5.82 3.15 9.80
N VAL A 89 -5.37 2.41 10.82
CA VAL A 89 -6.24 1.60 11.65
C VAL A 89 -6.14 2.14 13.06
N GLU A 90 -7.29 2.42 13.66
CA GLU A 90 -7.36 2.77 15.07
C GLU A 90 -6.97 1.53 15.89
N GLU A 91 -6.00 1.67 16.78
CA GLU A 91 -5.53 0.57 17.60
C GLU A 91 -6.62 0.10 18.56
N SER A 92 -7.05 -1.16 18.40
CA SER A 92 -7.57 -1.96 19.51
C SER A 92 -6.42 -2.80 20.04
N GLU A 93 -6.26 -2.89 21.36
CA GLU A 93 -5.15 -3.50 22.14
C GLU A 93 -4.72 -4.93 21.73
N GLU A 94 -4.29 -5.22 20.49
CA GLU A 94 -3.70 -6.52 20.15
C GLU A 94 -3.06 -6.54 18.74
N TYR A 95 -1.81 -6.10 18.61
CA TYR A 95 -0.96 -6.53 17.48
C TYR A 95 0.50 -6.66 17.91
N GLU A 96 0.95 -7.90 18.18
CA GLU A 96 2.38 -8.19 18.23
C GLU A 96 2.98 -8.14 16.81
N VAL A 97 4.08 -7.38 16.68
CA VAL A 97 4.83 -7.24 15.43
C VAL A 97 5.76 -8.45 15.26
N GLY A 98 5.23 -9.53 14.69
CA GLY A 98 6.06 -10.55 14.03
C GLY A 98 6.68 -9.98 12.76
N TYR A 99 7.86 -10.46 12.35
CA TYR A 99 8.54 -10.05 11.12
C TYR A 99 7.60 -10.18 9.91
N LYS A 100 7.01 -9.05 9.50
CA LYS A 100 6.12 -8.91 8.35
C LYS A 100 6.86 -8.15 7.27
N GLU A 101 6.55 -8.41 6.00
CA GLU A 101 7.03 -7.57 4.91
C GLU A 101 6.50 -6.15 5.12
N VAL A 102 7.40 -5.20 5.35
CA VAL A 102 7.10 -3.78 5.57
C VAL A 102 7.20 -3.02 4.26
N LEU A 103 6.20 -2.18 3.99
CA LEU A 103 6.26 -1.17 2.93
C LEU A 103 6.56 0.19 3.53
N HIS A 104 7.32 1.01 2.83
CA HIS A 104 7.80 2.28 3.36
C HIS A 104 7.13 3.48 2.69
N VAL A 105 6.71 4.46 3.50
CA VAL A 105 6.20 5.76 3.03
C VAL A 105 7.02 6.88 3.64
N SER A 106 7.65 7.69 2.79
CA SER A 106 8.35 8.90 3.22
C SER A 106 7.49 10.13 2.96
N VAL A 107 7.21 10.89 4.02
CA VAL A 107 6.52 12.18 3.97
C VAL A 107 7.57 13.29 4.06
N LEU A 108 7.55 14.19 3.08
CA LEU A 108 8.38 15.39 3.05
C LEU A 108 7.48 16.59 3.39
N VAL A 109 7.86 17.37 4.40
CA VAL A 109 7.10 18.54 4.88
C VAL A 109 7.86 19.83 4.61
#